data_AF-A0A9W8B4N1-F1
#
_entry.id   AF-A0A9W8B4N1-F1
#
_cell.length_a   1.000
_cell.length_b   1.000
_cell.length_c   1.000
_cell.angle_alpha   90.00
_cell.angle_beta   90.00
_cell.angle_gamma   90.00
#
_symmetry.space_group_name_H-M   'P 1'
#
loop_
_entity.id
_entity.type
_entity.pdbx_description
1 polymer ?
#
loop_
_entity_poly.entity_id
_entity_poly.type
_entity_poly.pdbx_seq_one_letter_code
_entity_poly.pdbx_strand_id
1 'polypeptide(L)'
;MLIAPPSKVARALRNTGKTVIVRGQSGADGNHLGAAVCIFEDSAMLKSLNFGHASPKSGLARLVQVAPDLCAIDITVSGLSPGQHGVHIHELGDISRGAESTGRHFNPTGVDHGEVNQGHVGDLGNIMVREDGWGDLLVESRQINIQDIIGRSMVVSELPDDLGRGTDADAEQSKKDGNSGPGVLCGIIARSAGAFQNSKQVCACSGKTLWEEARTSNM
;
A
#
# COMPACT_ATOMS: atom_id res chain seq x y z
N MET A 1 -17.72 -10.07 8.75
CA MET A 1 -17.59 -8.75 9.37
C MET A 1 -17.36 -7.76 8.23
N LEU A 2 -18.14 -6.69 8.11
CA LEU A 2 -17.95 -5.71 7.02
C LEU A 2 -16.84 -4.74 7.42
N ILE A 3 -15.72 -4.77 6.70
CA ILE A 3 -14.63 -3.80 6.88
C ILE A 3 -14.92 -2.58 6.01
N ALA A 4 -15.02 -1.40 6.61
CA ALA A 4 -15.20 -0.15 5.89
C ALA A 4 -13.82 0.46 5.58
N PRO A 5 -13.43 0.59 4.29
CA PRO A 5 -12.16 1.21 3.93
C PRO A 5 -12.10 2.65 4.43
N PRO A 6 -11.07 3.03 5.20
CA PRO A 6 -10.84 4.42 5.60
C PRO A 6 -10.91 5.41 4.44
N SER A 7 -10.40 5.03 3.27
CA SER A 7 -10.44 5.80 2.04
C SER A 7 -11.85 6.17 1.60
N LYS A 8 -12.76 5.18 1.57
CA LYS A 8 -14.16 5.36 1.20
C LYS A 8 -14.91 6.24 2.21
N VAL A 9 -14.67 6.02 3.51
CA VAL A 9 -15.29 6.83 4.58
C VAL A 9 -14.78 8.27 4.52
N ALA A 10 -13.47 8.47 4.42
CA ALA A 10 -12.86 9.78 4.34
C ALA A 10 -13.36 10.54 3.10
N ARG A 11 -13.41 9.88 1.93
CA ARG A 11 -13.94 10.47 0.70
C ARG A 11 -15.41 10.87 0.83
N ALA A 12 -16.26 10.00 1.38
CA ALA A 12 -17.68 10.30 1.57
C ALA A 12 -17.88 11.53 2.48
N LEU A 13 -17.10 11.66 3.55
CA LEU A 13 -17.13 12.81 4.45
C LEU A 13 -16.55 14.08 3.81
N ARG A 14 -15.50 13.97 2.99
CA ARG A 14 -14.94 15.11 2.27
C ARG A 14 -15.89 15.67 1.21
N ASN A 15 -16.70 14.83 0.58
CA ASN A 15 -17.74 15.26 -0.36
C ASN A 15 -18.77 16.20 0.27
N THR A 16 -18.84 16.31 1.60
CA THR A 16 -19.67 17.30 2.29
C THR A 16 -18.98 18.68 2.43
N GLY A 17 -17.84 18.90 1.76
CA GLY A 17 -17.04 20.13 1.86
C GLY A 17 -16.21 20.24 3.14
N LYS A 18 -16.08 19.16 3.92
CA LYS A 18 -15.33 19.17 5.18
C LYS A 18 -13.92 18.62 4.98
N THR A 19 -12.93 19.23 5.64
CA THR A 19 -11.59 18.64 5.75
C THR A 19 -11.64 17.42 6.69
N VAL A 20 -11.14 16.28 6.23
CA VAL A 20 -11.17 15.02 6.99
C VAL A 20 -9.76 14.45 7.11
N ILE A 21 -9.36 14.20 8.35
CA ILE A 21 -8.06 13.61 8.71
C ILE A 21 -8.30 12.36 9.55
N VAL A 22 -7.81 11.22 9.07
CA VAL A 22 -7.81 9.96 9.84
C VAL A 22 -6.71 10.04 10.90
N ARG A 23 -7.07 9.98 12.18
CA ARG A 23 -6.12 10.12 13.31
C ARG A 23 -5.70 8.80 13.96
N GLY A 24 -6.42 7.71 13.70
CA GLY A 24 -6.09 6.40 14.22
C GLY A 24 -7.04 5.33 13.68
N GLN A 25 -6.61 4.08 13.78
CA GLN A 25 -7.33 2.93 13.25
C GLN A 25 -7.21 1.74 14.20
N SER A 26 -8.31 1.01 14.42
CA SER A 26 -8.36 -0.14 15.34
C SER A 26 -9.38 -1.17 14.85
N GLY A 27 -9.36 -2.36 15.45
CA GLY A 27 -10.43 -3.34 15.32
C GLY A 27 -11.76 -2.81 15.91
N ALA A 28 -12.87 -3.46 15.56
CA ALA A 28 -14.20 -2.97 15.93
C ALA A 28 -14.52 -3.08 17.43
N ASP A 29 -13.79 -3.90 18.17
CA ASP A 29 -13.86 -4.02 19.64
C ASP A 29 -13.10 -2.89 20.35
N GLY A 30 -12.48 -1.97 19.60
CA GLY A 30 -11.64 -0.90 20.14
C GLY A 30 -10.25 -1.36 20.56
N ASN A 31 -9.96 -2.67 20.49
CA ASN A 31 -8.62 -3.19 20.74
C ASN A 31 -7.69 -2.82 19.58
N HIS A 32 -6.47 -2.44 19.93
CA HIS A 32 -5.44 -2.12 18.98
C HIS A 32 -4.44 -3.28 18.90
N LEU A 33 -4.60 -4.13 17.89
CA LEU A 33 -3.67 -5.23 17.60
C LEU A 33 -2.49 -4.78 16.72
N GLY A 34 -2.62 -3.62 16.10
CA GLY A 34 -1.59 -3.00 15.27
C GLY A 34 -2.21 -2.13 14.19
N ALA A 35 -1.55 -1.02 13.87
CA ALA A 35 -1.85 -0.21 12.69
C ALA A 35 -0.54 0.23 12.05
N ALA A 36 -0.54 0.26 10.73
CA ALA A 36 0.60 0.71 9.94
C ALA A 36 0.13 1.56 8.77
N VAL A 37 1.06 2.33 8.23
CA VAL A 37 0.83 3.16 7.05
C VAL A 37 2.06 3.06 6.15
N CYS A 38 1.82 2.99 4.84
CA CYS A 38 2.84 3.10 3.82
C CYS A 38 2.44 4.23 2.88
N ILE A 39 3.31 5.24 2.78
CA ILE A 39 3.16 6.33 1.81
C ILE A 39 3.96 5.92 0.58
N PHE A 40 3.29 5.81 -0.56
CA PHE A 40 3.93 5.46 -1.81
C PHE A 40 4.45 6.71 -2.50
N GLU A 41 5.71 6.64 -2.92
CA GLU A 41 6.37 7.64 -3.76
C GLU A 41 6.86 6.99 -5.05
N ASP A 42 7.00 7.81 -6.11
CA ASP A 42 7.55 7.38 -7.39
C ASP A 42 8.98 6.83 -7.22
N SER A 43 9.16 5.55 -7.57
CA SER A 43 10.46 4.87 -7.52
C SER A 43 11.54 5.61 -8.32
N ALA A 44 11.20 6.27 -9.43
CA ALA A 44 12.14 7.05 -10.22
C ALA A 44 12.56 8.35 -9.52
N MET A 45 11.65 8.97 -8.77
CA MET A 45 11.98 10.16 -7.97
C MET A 45 12.87 9.80 -6.78
N LEU A 46 12.58 8.70 -6.10
CA LEU A 46 13.42 8.18 -5.01
C LEU A 46 14.86 7.92 -5.49
N LYS A 47 15.04 7.31 -6.67
CA LYS A 47 16.36 7.10 -7.30
C LYS A 47 17.11 8.39 -7.59
N SER A 48 16.40 9.46 -7.97
CA SER A 48 17.02 10.74 -8.37
C SER A 48 17.23 11.70 -7.20
N LEU A 49 16.88 11.32 -5.96
CA LEU A 49 16.93 12.16 -4.76
C LEU A 49 16.27 13.54 -4.93
N ASN A 50 15.31 13.64 -5.85
CA ASN A 50 14.61 14.88 -6.18
C ASN A 50 13.47 15.15 -5.18
N PHE A 51 13.83 15.35 -3.92
CA PHE A 51 12.90 15.67 -2.84
C PHE A 51 12.54 17.16 -2.89
N GLY A 52 11.33 17.50 -3.36
CA GLY A 52 10.87 18.90 -3.38
C GLY A 52 9.81 19.25 -4.42
N HIS A 53 9.54 18.36 -5.37
CA HIS A 53 8.46 18.50 -6.35
C HIS A 53 7.32 17.55 -5.99
N ALA A 54 6.08 17.93 -6.35
CA ALA A 54 4.95 17.01 -6.24
C ALA A 54 5.25 15.74 -7.05
N SER A 55 5.17 14.58 -6.41
CA SER A 55 5.42 13.32 -7.11
C SER A 55 4.32 13.10 -8.15
N PRO A 56 4.66 12.80 -9.42
CA PRO A 56 3.66 12.58 -10.46
C PRO A 56 2.85 11.29 -10.20
N LYS A 57 3.43 10.36 -9.46
CA LYS A 57 2.82 9.09 -9.03
C LYS A 57 2.92 8.98 -7.52
N SER A 58 1.84 8.61 -6.87
CA SER A 58 1.81 8.54 -5.41
C SER A 58 0.65 7.69 -4.93
N GLY A 59 0.66 7.39 -3.64
CA GLY A 59 -0.40 6.60 -3.03
C GLY A 59 -0.27 6.48 -1.53
N LEU A 60 -1.23 5.78 -0.95
CA LEU A 60 -1.31 5.52 0.47
C LEU A 60 -1.89 4.13 0.71
N ALA A 61 -1.18 3.30 1.45
CA ALA A 61 -1.71 2.09 2.07
C ALA A 61 -1.89 2.29 3.56
N ARG A 62 -3.05 1.89 4.08
CA ARG A 62 -3.36 1.86 5.50
C ARG A 62 -3.65 0.43 5.91
N LEU A 63 -2.94 -0.05 6.93
CA LEU A 63 -3.02 -1.42 7.41
C LEU A 63 -3.55 -1.42 8.84
N VAL A 64 -4.48 -2.33 9.12
CA VAL A 64 -5.05 -2.52 10.46
C VAL A 64 -5.17 -4.01 10.74
N GLN A 65 -4.61 -4.44 11.85
CA GLN A 65 -4.80 -5.79 12.35
C GLN A 65 -6.18 -5.81 13.03
N VAL A 66 -7.19 -6.30 12.32
CA VAL A 66 -8.60 -6.29 12.79
C VAL A 66 -8.91 -7.48 13.69
N ALA A 67 -8.18 -8.58 13.52
CA ALA A 67 -8.16 -9.74 14.40
C ALA A 67 -6.74 -10.35 14.41
N PRO A 68 -6.38 -11.22 15.37
CA PRO A 68 -5.05 -11.82 15.43
C PRO A 68 -4.61 -12.51 14.12
N ASP A 69 -5.58 -13.05 13.36
CA ASP A 69 -5.39 -13.77 12.11
C ASP A 69 -5.98 -13.02 10.89
N LEU A 70 -6.26 -11.72 11.01
CA LEU A 70 -6.84 -10.93 9.92
C LEU A 70 -6.29 -9.51 9.91
N CYS A 71 -5.57 -9.18 8.84
CA CYS A 71 -5.09 -7.85 8.51
C CYS A 71 -5.88 -7.29 7.33
N ALA A 72 -6.44 -6.09 7.52
CA ALA A 72 -7.10 -5.33 6.47
C ALA A 72 -6.18 -4.26 5.93
N ILE A 73 -6.10 -4.14 4.60
CA ILE A 73 -5.18 -3.24 3.90
C ILE A 73 -5.99 -2.43 2.89
N ASP A 74 -6.05 -1.13 3.09
CA ASP A 74 -6.75 -0.16 2.23
C ASP A 74 -5.71 0.64 1.45
N ILE A 75 -5.64 0.46 0.14
CA ILE A 75 -4.64 1.02 -0.76
C ILE A 75 -5.32 1.97 -1.73
N THR A 76 -4.76 3.16 -1.87
CA THR A 76 -5.14 4.15 -2.89
C THR A 76 -3.91 4.61 -3.64
N VAL A 77 -4.02 4.74 -4.97
CA VAL A 77 -2.94 5.19 -5.84
C VAL A 77 -3.45 6.24 -6.82
N SER A 78 -2.53 7.05 -7.34
CA SER A 78 -2.81 8.10 -8.31
C SER A 78 -1.63 8.29 -9.26
N GLY A 79 -1.94 8.72 -10.49
CA GLY A 79 -0.94 9.04 -11.52
C GLY A 79 -0.35 7.81 -12.21
N LEU A 80 -0.89 6.61 -11.95
CA LEU A 80 -0.52 5.39 -12.66
C LEU A 80 -1.25 5.31 -14.01
N SER A 81 -0.71 4.49 -14.92
CA SER A 81 -1.39 4.16 -16.17
C SER A 81 -2.69 3.39 -15.91
N PRO A 82 -3.72 3.54 -16.76
CA PRO A 82 -4.93 2.72 -16.65
C PRO A 82 -4.61 1.24 -16.82
N GLY A 83 -5.22 0.37 -16.01
CA GLY A 83 -4.99 -1.07 -16.04
C GLY A 83 -4.74 -1.70 -14.67
N GLN A 84 -4.36 -2.97 -14.68
CA GLN A 84 -4.00 -3.70 -13.46
C GLN A 84 -2.52 -3.53 -13.15
N HIS A 85 -2.21 -3.37 -11.87
CA HIS A 85 -0.86 -3.27 -11.35
C HIS A 85 -0.69 -4.23 -10.16
N GLY A 86 0.36 -5.03 -10.16
CA GLY A 86 0.70 -5.91 -9.03
C GLY A 86 1.02 -5.11 -7.76
N VAL A 87 0.65 -5.62 -6.60
CA VAL A 87 0.94 -5.01 -5.29
C VAL A 87 1.54 -6.05 -4.36
N HIS A 88 2.71 -5.73 -3.78
CA HIS A 88 3.47 -6.69 -2.97
C HIS A 88 4.11 -6.02 -1.76
N ILE A 89 4.26 -6.77 -0.67
CA ILE A 89 5.17 -6.44 0.43
C ILE A 89 6.51 -7.11 0.12
N HIS A 90 7.58 -6.33 0.11
CA HIS A 90 8.94 -6.82 -0.09
C HIS A 90 9.66 -7.03 1.25
N GLU A 91 10.75 -7.78 1.23
CA GLU A 91 11.43 -8.21 2.44
C GLU A 91 12.24 -7.08 3.12
N LEU A 92 12.74 -6.08 2.38
CA LEU A 92 13.56 -4.99 2.92
C LEU A 92 12.81 -3.66 2.91
N GLY A 93 13.07 -2.81 3.89
CA GLY A 93 12.64 -1.40 3.89
C GLY A 93 13.67 -0.44 3.28
N ASP A 94 14.47 -0.89 2.31
CA ASP A 94 15.47 -0.07 1.65
C ASP A 94 14.90 0.51 0.34
N ILE A 95 14.62 1.81 0.35
CA ILE A 95 14.11 2.56 -0.82
C ILE A 95 15.19 3.48 -1.43
N SER A 96 16.47 3.29 -1.09
CA SER A 96 17.60 4.12 -1.58
C SER A 96 17.76 4.06 -3.10
N ARG A 97 17.34 2.98 -3.74
CA ARG A 97 17.22 2.83 -5.20
C ARG A 97 15.77 2.61 -5.62
N GLY A 98 14.81 3.23 -4.94
CA GLY A 98 13.38 2.97 -5.17
C GLY A 98 13.03 1.50 -4.94
N ALA A 99 12.11 0.95 -5.73
CA ALA A 99 11.69 -0.45 -5.58
C ALA A 99 12.83 -1.48 -5.78
N GLU A 100 13.91 -1.11 -6.48
CA GLU A 100 15.01 -2.03 -6.80
C GLU A 100 15.80 -2.49 -5.56
N SER A 101 15.88 -1.66 -4.53
CA SER A 101 16.61 -1.97 -3.29
C SER A 101 15.74 -2.69 -2.25
N THR A 102 14.46 -2.92 -2.52
CA THR A 102 13.52 -3.49 -1.55
C THR A 102 13.63 -5.01 -1.37
N GLY A 103 14.43 -5.68 -2.19
CA GLY A 103 14.58 -7.14 -2.17
C GLY A 103 13.41 -7.85 -2.86
N ARG A 104 13.19 -9.12 -2.53
CA ARG A 104 12.11 -9.95 -3.08
C ARG A 104 10.81 -9.78 -2.31
N HIS A 105 9.73 -10.42 -2.79
CA HIS A 105 8.48 -10.52 -2.04
C HIS A 105 8.74 -11.13 -0.66
N PHE A 106 8.03 -10.64 0.35
CA PHE A 106 8.14 -11.13 1.71
C PHE A 106 7.57 -12.55 1.81
N ASN A 107 8.47 -13.54 1.86
CA ASN A 107 8.15 -14.96 1.85
C ASN A 107 8.85 -15.72 3.00
N PRO A 108 8.41 -15.53 4.25
CA PRO A 108 9.00 -16.24 5.39
C PRO A 108 8.68 -17.75 5.37
N THR A 109 7.69 -18.18 4.60
CA THR A 109 7.22 -19.58 4.53
C THR A 109 7.86 -20.39 3.41
N GLY A 110 8.61 -19.76 2.51
CA GLY A 110 9.30 -20.43 1.41
C GLY A 110 8.36 -21.11 0.40
N VAL A 111 7.19 -20.53 0.15
CA VAL A 111 6.21 -21.02 -0.84
C VAL A 111 6.39 -20.32 -2.19
N ASP A 112 5.75 -20.83 -3.25
CA ASP A 112 5.69 -20.14 -4.53
C ASP A 112 4.75 -18.92 -4.46
N HIS A 113 4.95 -17.97 -5.37
CA HIS A 113 4.09 -16.81 -5.59
C HIS A 113 2.66 -17.23 -5.95
N GLY A 114 1.68 -16.42 -5.54
CA GLY A 114 0.28 -16.72 -5.82
C GLY A 114 -0.70 -15.60 -5.46
N GLU A 115 -1.98 -15.96 -5.40
CA GLU A 115 -3.01 -15.04 -4.91
C GLU A 115 -2.86 -14.74 -3.41
N VAL A 116 -3.57 -13.71 -2.95
CA VAL A 116 -3.69 -13.39 -1.52
C VAL A 116 -4.10 -14.64 -0.74
N ASN A 117 -3.36 -14.95 0.33
CA ASN A 117 -3.53 -16.13 1.18
C ASN A 117 -3.16 -17.48 0.54
N GLN A 118 -2.65 -17.49 -0.69
CA GLN A 118 -2.26 -18.70 -1.42
C GLN A 118 -0.81 -18.66 -1.91
N GLY A 119 -0.18 -17.49 -1.92
CA GLY A 119 1.22 -17.30 -2.26
C GLY A 119 2.09 -16.90 -1.07
N HIS A 120 3.09 -16.08 -1.34
CA HIS A 120 3.91 -15.45 -0.32
C HIS A 120 3.04 -14.62 0.63
N VAL A 121 3.52 -14.44 1.86
CA VAL A 121 2.85 -13.58 2.85
C VAL A 121 2.68 -12.14 2.33
N GLY A 122 3.60 -11.69 1.47
CA GLY A 122 3.58 -10.36 0.87
C GLY A 122 2.72 -10.21 -0.39
N ASP A 123 2.11 -11.25 -0.94
CA ASP A 123 1.35 -11.16 -2.19
C ASP A 123 -0.05 -10.57 -1.94
N LEU A 124 -0.35 -9.43 -2.57
CA LEU A 124 -1.62 -8.69 -2.36
C LEU A 124 -2.50 -8.65 -3.62
N GLY A 125 -2.05 -9.26 -4.72
CA GLY A 125 -2.78 -9.31 -5.99
C GLY A 125 -2.66 -8.01 -6.80
N ASN A 126 -3.74 -7.64 -7.48
CA ASN A 126 -3.76 -6.50 -8.42
C ASN A 126 -4.64 -5.34 -7.95
N ILE A 127 -4.14 -4.12 -8.08
CA ILE A 127 -4.93 -2.89 -8.00
C ILE A 127 -5.38 -2.47 -9.40
N MET A 128 -6.67 -2.13 -9.55
CA MET A 128 -7.22 -1.62 -10.81
C MET A 128 -7.15 -0.09 -10.82
N VAL A 129 -6.42 0.45 -11.78
CA VAL A 129 -6.30 1.89 -12.04
C VAL A 129 -7.22 2.27 -13.19
N ARG A 130 -8.02 3.32 -12.98
CA ARG A 130 -8.99 3.84 -13.94
C ARG A 130 -8.32 4.79 -14.94
N GLU A 131 -9.06 5.21 -15.96
CA GLU A 131 -8.61 6.16 -17.00
C GLU A 131 -8.09 7.51 -16.46
N ASP A 132 -8.56 7.92 -15.28
CA ASP A 132 -8.11 9.14 -14.61
C ASP A 132 -6.82 8.96 -13.79
N GLY A 133 -6.21 7.77 -13.87
CA GLY A 133 -5.02 7.39 -13.12
C GLY A 133 -5.25 7.06 -11.66
N TRP A 134 -6.51 6.98 -11.19
CA TRP A 134 -6.85 6.67 -9.80
C TRP A 134 -7.23 5.20 -9.61
N GLY A 135 -6.64 4.56 -8.59
CA GLY A 135 -6.90 3.18 -8.22
C GLY A 135 -7.18 3.02 -6.73
N ASP A 136 -8.03 2.06 -6.38
CA ASP A 136 -8.28 1.64 -5.01
C ASP A 136 -8.37 0.12 -4.88
N LEU A 137 -7.84 -0.41 -3.78
CA LEU A 137 -7.86 -1.83 -3.46
C LEU A 137 -8.06 -2.01 -1.96
N LEU A 138 -9.00 -2.88 -1.58
CA LEU A 138 -9.14 -3.38 -0.22
C LEU A 138 -8.73 -4.86 -0.21
N VAL A 139 -7.73 -5.19 0.61
CA VAL A 139 -7.26 -6.57 0.78
C VAL A 139 -7.51 -7.04 2.20
N GLU A 140 -7.97 -8.29 2.31
CA GLU A 140 -8.07 -9.03 3.57
C GLU A 140 -7.06 -10.19 3.53
N SER A 141 -6.00 -10.09 4.33
CA SER A 141 -4.98 -11.12 4.45
C SER A 141 -5.05 -11.80 5.82
N ARG A 142 -5.00 -13.13 5.80
CA ARG A 142 -4.92 -13.99 6.99
C ARG A 142 -3.50 -14.46 7.30
N GLN A 143 -2.56 -14.21 6.40
CA GLN A 143 -1.15 -14.54 6.57
C GLN A 143 -0.36 -13.39 7.19
N ILE A 144 -0.82 -12.14 7.02
CA ILE A 144 -0.09 -10.95 7.45
C ILE A 144 -0.34 -10.67 8.94
N ASN A 145 0.75 -10.54 9.68
CA ASN A 145 0.81 -9.90 10.97
C ASN A 145 1.53 -8.55 10.84
N ILE A 146 0.90 -7.46 11.29
CA ILE A 146 1.49 -6.11 11.19
C ILE A 146 2.88 -6.04 11.83
N GLN A 147 3.13 -6.70 12.96
CA GLN A 147 4.42 -6.60 13.66
C GLN A 147 5.58 -7.16 12.82
N ASP A 148 5.31 -8.12 11.95
CA ASP A 148 6.34 -8.78 11.12
C ASP A 148 6.70 -7.98 9.85
N ILE A 149 5.85 -7.03 9.47
CA ILE A 149 6.00 -6.21 8.26
C ILE A 149 6.38 -4.75 8.54
N ILE A 150 6.35 -4.30 9.81
CA ILE A 150 6.87 -2.97 10.16
C ILE A 150 8.35 -2.87 9.75
N GLY A 151 8.69 -1.79 9.03
CA GLY A 151 10.04 -1.53 8.54
C GLY A 151 10.40 -2.26 7.26
N ARG A 152 9.49 -3.06 6.69
CA ARG A 152 9.57 -3.55 5.32
C ARG A 152 8.99 -2.54 4.34
N SER A 153 9.01 -2.79 3.04
CA SER A 153 8.39 -1.92 2.05
C SER A 153 7.17 -2.55 1.37
N MET A 154 6.26 -1.71 0.90
CA MET A 154 5.27 -2.09 -0.11
C MET A 154 5.71 -1.54 -1.47
N VAL A 155 5.39 -2.29 -2.52
CA VAL A 155 5.69 -1.94 -3.91
C VAL A 155 4.42 -2.10 -4.74
N VAL A 156 4.22 -1.20 -5.69
CA VAL A 156 3.24 -1.35 -6.78
C VAL A 156 4.02 -1.48 -8.07
N SER A 157 3.78 -2.56 -8.82
CA SER A 157 4.49 -2.89 -10.05
C SER A 157 3.89 -2.22 -11.28
N GLU A 158 4.66 -2.13 -12.37
CA GLU A 158 4.24 -1.52 -13.62
C GLU A 158 3.15 -2.34 -14.34
N LEU A 159 3.23 -3.66 -14.27
CA LEU A 159 2.36 -4.58 -15.01
C LEU A 159 1.43 -5.36 -14.07
N PRO A 160 0.39 -6.00 -14.62
CA PRO A 160 -0.44 -6.92 -13.87
C PRO A 160 0.37 -8.10 -13.34
N ASP A 161 0.08 -8.51 -12.12
CA ASP A 161 0.52 -9.77 -11.53
C ASP A 161 -0.32 -10.92 -12.11
N ASP A 162 0.34 -11.95 -12.66
CA ASP A 162 -0.30 -13.15 -13.22
C ASP A 162 -0.74 -14.19 -12.17
N LEU A 163 -0.48 -13.92 -10.89
CA LEU A 163 -0.89 -14.68 -9.71
C LEU A 163 -0.29 -16.09 -9.66
N GLY A 164 0.90 -16.29 -10.25
CA GLY A 164 1.57 -17.59 -10.29
C GLY A 164 1.01 -18.51 -11.38
N ARG A 165 0.22 -17.97 -12.32
CA ARG A 165 -0.49 -18.73 -13.36
C ARG A 165 0.14 -18.62 -14.74
N GLY A 166 1.31 -18.01 -14.87
CA GLY A 166 2.08 -17.96 -16.10
C GLY A 166 2.45 -19.37 -16.59
N THR A 167 2.44 -19.57 -17.90
CA THR A 167 2.77 -20.85 -18.55
C THR A 167 4.03 -20.75 -19.38
N ASP A 168 4.55 -21.90 -19.80
CA ASP A 168 5.66 -22.01 -20.75
C ASP A 168 6.92 -21.24 -20.30
N ALA A 169 7.37 -20.27 -21.11
CA ALA A 169 8.57 -19.49 -20.85
C ALA A 169 8.47 -18.63 -19.57
N ASP A 170 7.25 -18.25 -19.17
CA ASP A 170 7.02 -17.36 -18.03
C ASP A 170 6.78 -18.13 -16.73
N ALA A 171 6.63 -19.46 -16.76
CA ALA A 171 6.24 -20.28 -15.61
C ALA A 171 7.18 -20.12 -14.40
N GLU A 172 8.49 -20.03 -14.63
CA GLU A 172 9.48 -19.89 -13.55
C GLU A 172 9.53 -18.49 -12.95
N GLN A 173 9.20 -17.45 -13.73
CA GLN A 173 9.16 -16.08 -13.25
C GLN A 173 7.83 -15.79 -12.53
N SER A 174 6.73 -16.28 -13.10
CA SER A 174 5.39 -16.24 -12.54
C SER A 174 5.35 -16.78 -11.10
N LYS A 175 5.97 -17.94 -10.85
CA LYS A 175 6.10 -18.51 -9.49
C LYS A 175 6.98 -17.72 -8.52
N LYS A 176 7.76 -16.75 -9.00
CA LYS A 176 8.67 -15.95 -8.16
C LYS A 176 8.12 -14.57 -7.83
N ASP A 177 7.51 -13.88 -8.79
CA ASP A 177 7.06 -12.51 -8.61
C ASP A 177 5.80 -12.14 -9.42
N GLY A 178 5.14 -13.14 -10.00
CA GLY A 178 3.94 -12.93 -10.80
C GLY A 178 4.17 -12.21 -12.13
N ASN A 179 5.42 -12.12 -12.58
CA ASN A 179 5.81 -11.45 -13.83
C ASN A 179 5.28 -10.01 -13.96
N SER A 180 5.16 -9.30 -12.82
CA SER A 180 4.54 -7.98 -12.73
C SER A 180 5.44 -6.81 -13.15
N GLY A 181 6.67 -7.10 -13.59
CA GLY A 181 7.62 -6.08 -14.04
C GLY A 181 8.22 -5.24 -12.90
N PRO A 182 8.84 -4.09 -13.20
CA PRO A 182 9.50 -3.27 -12.19
C PRO A 182 8.51 -2.51 -11.29
N GLY A 183 8.92 -2.26 -10.04
CA GLY A 183 8.15 -1.44 -9.11
C GLY A 183 8.13 0.05 -9.45
N VAL A 184 6.95 0.59 -9.77
CA VAL A 184 6.75 2.01 -10.11
C VAL A 184 6.51 2.89 -8.89
N LEU A 185 5.92 2.33 -7.83
CA LEU A 185 5.76 2.99 -6.55
C LEU A 185 6.37 2.12 -5.45
N CYS A 186 6.99 2.75 -4.46
CA CYS A 186 7.37 2.05 -3.25
C CYS A 186 7.31 2.96 -2.02
N GLY A 187 7.28 2.35 -0.85
CA GLY A 187 7.30 3.06 0.43
C GLY A 187 7.56 2.11 1.59
N ILE A 188 8.06 2.66 2.70
CA ILE A 188 8.31 1.88 3.92
C ILE A 188 7.01 1.80 4.75
N ILE A 189 6.72 0.60 5.26
CA ILE A 189 5.63 0.33 6.18
C ILE A 189 6.02 0.86 7.56
N ALA A 190 5.46 2.01 7.90
CA ALA A 190 5.69 2.69 9.17
C ALA A 190 4.58 2.41 10.18
N ARG A 191 4.91 2.50 11.47
CA ARG A 191 3.91 2.41 12.55
C ARG A 191 2.91 3.56 12.44
N SER A 192 1.63 3.24 12.54
CA SER A 192 0.54 4.21 12.62
C SER A 192 -0.12 4.11 13.99
N ALA A 193 -0.69 5.22 14.46
CA ALA A 193 -1.38 5.24 15.74
C ALA A 193 -2.67 4.41 15.69
N GLY A 194 -2.94 3.66 16.76
CA GLY A 194 -4.27 3.13 17.01
C GLY A 194 -5.31 4.23 17.20
N ALA A 195 -6.59 3.88 17.12
CA ALA A 195 -7.66 4.81 17.49
C ALA A 195 -7.40 5.37 18.89
N PHE A 196 -7.45 6.70 19.02
CA PHE A 196 -7.19 7.45 20.27
C PHE A 196 -5.75 7.40 20.83
N GLN A 197 -4.79 6.77 20.14
CA GLN A 197 -3.40 6.70 20.61
C GLN A 197 -2.54 7.89 20.17
N ASN A 198 -3.08 8.82 19.39
CA ASN A 198 -2.40 10.04 18.96
C ASN A 198 -3.07 11.29 19.54
N SER A 199 -2.56 11.77 20.67
CA SER A 199 -3.00 13.01 21.33
C SER A 199 -2.30 14.26 20.79
N LYS A 200 -1.42 14.15 19.78
CA LYS A 200 -0.64 15.28 19.25
C LYS A 200 -1.58 16.31 18.62
N GLN A 201 -1.62 17.50 19.21
CA GLN A 201 -2.42 18.62 18.72
C GLN A 201 -1.67 19.53 17.75
N VAL A 202 -0.34 19.63 17.89
CA VAL A 202 0.51 20.54 17.09
C VAL A 202 1.69 19.76 16.49
N CYS A 203 1.97 19.97 15.20
CA CYS A 203 3.18 19.49 14.54
C CYS A 203 4.01 20.68 14.06
N ALA A 204 5.31 20.67 14.35
CA ALA A 204 6.30 21.64 13.84
C ALA A 204 6.83 21.28 12.44
N CYS A 205 6.11 20.43 11.71
CA CYS A 205 6.40 20.12 10.32
C CYS A 205 5.88 21.27 9.43
N SER A 206 6.45 21.45 8.23
CA SER A 206 6.14 22.55 7.30
C SER A 206 4.66 22.66 6.87
N GLY A 207 3.81 21.72 7.28
CA GLY A 207 2.38 21.68 6.98
C GLY A 207 2.06 21.46 5.51
N LYS A 208 3.08 21.23 4.66
CA LYS A 208 2.88 20.96 3.24
C LYS A 208 2.26 19.57 3.07
N THR A 209 1.15 19.52 2.36
CA THR A 209 0.50 18.27 1.96
C THR A 209 1.41 17.53 1.00
N LEU A 210 2.05 16.44 1.45
CA LEU A 210 2.88 15.57 0.60
C LEU A 210 2.02 14.75 -0.38
N TRP A 211 0.81 14.40 0.06
CA TRP A 211 -0.16 13.64 -0.71
C TRP A 211 -1.58 13.96 -0.24
N GLU A 212 -2.50 14.23 -1.16
CA GLU A 212 -3.92 14.39 -0.88
C GLU A 212 -4.73 13.36 -1.65
N GLU A 213 -5.43 12.51 -0.91
CA GLU A 213 -6.30 11.47 -1.47
C GLU A 213 -7.57 12.05 -2.14
N ALA A 214 -7.92 13.30 -1.84
CA ALA A 214 -9.08 13.97 -2.41
C ALA A 214 -8.75 14.57 -3.78
N ARG A 215 -9.66 14.39 -4.74
CA ARG A 215 -9.67 15.23 -5.95
C ARG A 215 -9.81 16.68 -5.51
N THR A 216 -8.83 17.52 -5.77
CA THR A 216 -9.10 18.95 -5.92
C THR A 216 -9.99 19.07 -7.15
N SER A 217 -11.31 19.15 -6.94
CA SER A 217 -12.20 19.66 -7.97
C SER A 217 -11.76 21.10 -8.22
N ASN A 218 -10.99 21.33 -9.29
CA ASN A 218 -10.86 22.67 -9.82
C ASN A 218 -12.28 23.14 -10.14
N MET A 219 -12.72 24.19 -9.44
CA MET A 219 -13.70 25.11 -9.99
C MET A 219 -13.09 25.82 -11.20
#